data_AF-A0A9D2PP10-F1
#
_entry.id   AF-A0A9D2PP10-F1
#
_cell.length_a   1.000
_cell.length_b   1.000
_cell.length_c   1.000
_cell.angle_alpha   90.00
_cell.angle_beta   90.00
_cell.angle_gamma   90.00
#
_symmetry.space_group_name_H-M   'P 1'
#
loop_
_entity.id
_entity.type
_entity.pdbx_description
1 polymer ?
#
loop_
_entity_poly.entity_id
_entity_poly.type
_entity_poly.pdbx_seq_one_letter_code
_entity_poly.pdbx_strand_id
1 'polypeptide(L)'
;MTEIKDYVDRLFQHQRLTPEVKDLKEEILSNMLAKRDDLIAQGLNEESASEKAKENLTSIACLIDGYQLTDIGKYQSECAQALLLNSLIFWIFSFPL
;
A
#
# COMPACT_ATOMS: atom_id res chain seq x y z
N MET A 1 -14.75 17.11 -11.90
CA MET A 1 -13.77 16.18 -12.54
C MET A 1 -12.51 15.91 -11.72
N THR A 2 -12.13 16.73 -10.72
CA THR A 2 -10.80 16.62 -10.07
C THR A 2 -10.77 16.02 -8.67
N GLU A 3 -11.91 15.72 -8.04
CA GLU A 3 -11.89 15.27 -6.64
C GLU A 3 -11.32 13.87 -6.42
N ILE A 4 -11.68 12.92 -7.29
CA ILE A 4 -11.20 11.54 -7.21
C ILE A 4 -9.69 11.50 -7.51
N LYS A 5 -9.26 12.25 -8.53
CA LYS A 5 -7.85 12.33 -8.90
C LYS A 5 -7.00 12.97 -7.80
N ASP A 6 -7.42 14.11 -7.24
CA ASP A 6 -6.72 14.77 -6.13
C ASP A 6 -6.71 13.90 -4.86
N TYR A 7 -7.74 13.10 -4.64
CA TYR A 7 -7.80 12.18 -3.51
C TYR A 7 -6.81 11.02 -3.67
N VAL A 8 -6.75 10.41 -4.86
CA VAL A 8 -5.75 9.39 -5.19
C VAL A 8 -4.35 9.98 -5.16
N ASP A 9 -4.12 11.17 -5.71
CA ASP A 9 -2.81 11.83 -5.67
C ASP A 9 -2.34 12.05 -4.22
N ARG A 10 -3.22 12.51 -3.32
CA ARG A 10 -2.91 12.64 -1.89
C ARG A 10 -2.62 11.30 -1.21
N LEU A 11 -3.33 10.24 -1.60
CA LEU A 11 -3.11 8.88 -1.08
C LEU A 11 -1.70 8.37 -1.40
N PHE A 12 -1.20 8.71 -2.58
CA PHE A 12 0.08 8.26 -3.09
C PHE A 12 1.23 9.26 -2.85
N GLN A 13 0.96 10.46 -2.31
CA GLN A 13 1.99 11.51 -2.15
C GLN A 13 3.15 11.11 -1.22
N HIS A 14 2.88 10.22 -0.26
CA HIS A 14 3.89 9.75 0.71
C HIS A 14 4.53 8.43 0.30
N GLN A 15 4.06 7.78 -0.78
CA GLN A 15 4.62 6.52 -1.24
C GLN A 15 5.88 6.75 -2.07
N ARG A 16 6.79 5.77 -2.06
CA ARG A 16 7.95 5.80 -2.94
C ARG A 16 7.51 5.71 -4.39
N LEU A 17 8.05 6.60 -5.23
CA LEU A 17 7.89 6.59 -6.68
C LEU A 17 8.66 5.41 -7.29
N THR A 18 8.15 4.20 -7.12
CA THR A 18 8.55 3.03 -7.89
C THR A 18 7.61 2.90 -9.11
N PRO A 19 8.08 2.29 -10.21
CA PRO A 19 7.21 2.03 -11.37
C PRO A 19 5.98 1.20 -11.00
N GLU A 20 6.12 0.26 -10.07
CA GLU A 20 5.02 -0.57 -9.55
C GLU A 20 3.95 0.25 -8.83
N VAL A 21 4.36 1.23 -8.01
CA VAL A 21 3.43 2.14 -7.30
C VAL A 21 2.72 3.06 -8.29
N LYS A 22 3.39 3.46 -9.36
CA LYS A 22 2.78 4.27 -10.42
C LYS A 22 1.71 3.48 -11.17
N ASP A 23 2.00 2.24 -11.55
CA ASP A 23 1.04 1.37 -12.22
C ASP A 23 -0.18 1.08 -11.32
N LEU A 24 0.06 0.79 -10.04
CA LEU A 24 -0.99 0.60 -9.05
C LEU A 24 -1.87 1.85 -8.88
N LYS A 25 -1.27 3.03 -8.89
CA LYS A 25 -1.99 4.30 -8.82
C LYS A 25 -2.90 4.51 -10.03
N GLU A 26 -2.42 4.22 -11.24
CA GLU A 26 -3.21 4.31 -12.46
C GLU A 26 -4.35 3.29 -12.48
N GLU A 27 -4.09 2.07 -12.03
CA GLU A 27 -5.10 1.00 -11.92
C GLU A 27 -6.23 1.39 -10.94
N ILE A 28 -5.86 1.86 -9.74
CA ILE A 28 -6.82 2.31 -8.73
C ILE A 28 -7.64 3.50 -9.23
N LEU A 29 -7.00 4.47 -9.90
CA LEU A 29 -7.68 5.62 -10.47
C LEU A 29 -8.70 5.19 -11.52
N SER A 30 -8.32 4.28 -12.42
CA SER A 30 -9.20 3.75 -13.46
C SER A 30 -10.40 3.00 -12.87
N ASN A 31 -10.16 2.15 -11.86
CA ASN A 31 -11.22 1.42 -11.17
C ASN A 31 -12.22 2.37 -10.48
N MET A 32 -11.71 3.40 -9.81
CA MET A 32 -12.55 4.41 -9.15
C MET A 32 -13.40 5.22 -10.11
N LEU A 33 -12.85 5.61 -11.26
CA LEU A 33 -13.61 6.30 -12.30
C LEU A 33 -14.70 5.40 -12.87
N ALA A 34 -14.39 4.13 -13.18
CA ALA A 34 -15.38 3.17 -13.64
C ALA A 34 -16.51 2.98 -12.63
N LYS A 35 -16.18 2.83 -11.33
CA LYS A 35 -17.18 2.69 -10.26
C LYS A 35 -18.04 3.94 -10.08
N ARG A 36 -17.46 5.13 -10.21
CA ARG A 36 -18.23 6.38 -10.21
C ARG A 36 -19.20 6.41 -11.39
N ASP A 37 -18.75 6.06 -12.58
CA ASP A 37 -19.57 6.08 -13.78
C ASP A 37 -20.72 5.04 -13.69
N ASP A 38 -20.46 3.87 -13.12
CA ASP A 38 -21.50 2.88 -12.81
C ASP A 38 -22.53 3.39 -11.79
N LEU A 39 -22.10 4.15 -10.77
CA LEU A 39 -23.00 4.75 -9.79
C LEU A 39 -23.83 5.88 -10.40
N ILE A 40 -23.25 6.68 -11.28
CA ILE A 40 -23.98 7.70 -12.06
C ILE A 40 -25.00 7.03 -12.97
N ALA A 41 -24.63 5.93 -13.64
CA ALA A 41 -25.55 5.15 -14.47
C ALA A 41 -26.71 4.54 -13.67
N GLN A 42 -26.50 4.25 -12.38
CA GLN A 42 -27.54 3.83 -11.43
C GLN A 42 -28.45 4.98 -10.95
N GLY A 43 -28.22 6.20 -11.42
CA GLY A 43 -29.03 7.39 -11.08
C GLY A 43 -28.60 8.08 -9.79
N LEU A 44 -27.42 7.78 -9.24
CA LEU A 44 -26.84 8.56 -8.15
C LEU A 44 -26.26 9.89 -8.67
N ASN A 45 -26.42 10.96 -7.89
CA ASN A 45 -25.75 12.24 -8.16
C ASN A 45 -24.22 12.06 -8.16
N GLU A 46 -23.52 12.87 -8.96
CA GLU A 46 -22.06 12.80 -9.09
C GLU A 46 -21.32 12.93 -7.73
N GLU A 47 -21.86 13.74 -6.82
CA GLU A 47 -21.29 13.99 -5.49
C GLU A 47 -21.36 12.73 -4.60
N SER A 48 -22.54 12.10 -4.53
CA SER A 48 -22.74 10.87 -3.76
C SER A 48 -22.10 9.64 -4.40
N ALA A 49 -21.98 9.61 -5.72
CA ALA A 49 -21.19 8.62 -6.44
C ALA A 49 -19.70 8.74 -6.09
N SER A 50 -19.19 9.97 -5.99
CA SER A 50 -17.80 10.25 -5.62
C SER A 50 -17.51 9.92 -4.15
N GLU A 51 -18.43 10.20 -3.23
CA GLU A 51 -18.29 9.78 -1.82
C GLU A 51 -18.23 8.26 -1.68
N LYS A 52 -19.16 7.52 -2.31
CA LYS A 52 -19.16 6.05 -2.28
C LYS A 52 -17.88 5.45 -2.88
N ALA A 53 -17.34 6.07 -3.93
CA ALA A 53 -16.06 5.66 -4.49
C ALA A 53 -14.91 5.89 -3.49
N LYS A 54 -14.86 7.06 -2.84
CA LYS A 54 -13.87 7.40 -1.81
C LYS A 54 -13.92 6.46 -0.61
N GLU A 55 -15.11 6.08 -0.14
CA GLU A 55 -15.29 5.19 1.02
C GLU A 55 -14.64 3.81 0.81
N ASN A 56 -14.75 3.27 -0.42
CA ASN A 56 -14.11 2.02 -0.80
C ASN A 56 -12.57 2.14 -0.79
N LEU A 57 -12.05 3.30 -1.21
CA LEU A 57 -10.62 3.57 -1.17
C LEU A 57 -10.11 3.74 0.26
N THR A 58 -10.87 4.31 1.20
CA THR A 58 -10.44 4.45 2.61
C THR A 58 -10.10 3.10 3.24
N SER A 59 -10.85 2.04 2.91
CA SER A 59 -10.52 0.67 3.35
C SER A 59 -9.21 0.16 2.73
N ILE A 60 -8.97 0.46 1.45
CA ILE A 60 -7.74 0.07 0.75
C ILE A 60 -6.55 0.94 1.20
N ALA A 61 -6.77 2.21 1.53
CA ALA A 61 -5.79 3.14 2.06
C ALA A 61 -5.17 2.60 3.34
N CYS A 62 -6.02 2.07 4.24
CA CYS A 62 -5.58 1.41 5.47
C CYS A 62 -4.71 0.17 5.17
N LEU A 63 -5.04 -0.59 4.12
CA LEU A 63 -4.23 -1.72 3.68
C LEU A 63 -2.91 -1.30 3.02
N ILE A 64 -2.92 -0.23 2.21
CA ILE A 64 -1.73 0.35 1.58
C ILE A 64 -0.78 0.91 2.63
N ASP A 65 -1.30 1.60 3.64
CA ASP A 65 -0.52 2.12 4.77
C ASP A 65 0.00 0.99 5.67
N GLY A 66 -0.80 -0.07 5.86
CA GLY A 66 -0.37 -1.31 6.50
C GLY A 66 0.72 -2.08 5.72
N TYR A 67 0.72 -2.00 4.39
CA TYR A 67 1.78 -2.56 3.55
C TYR A 67 3.10 -1.79 3.72
N GLN A 68 3.06 -0.48 4.03
CA GLN A 68 4.27 0.27 4.39
C GLN A 68 4.93 -0.26 5.68
N LEU A 69 4.12 -0.67 6.67
CA LEU A 69 4.64 -1.30 7.90
C LEU A 69 5.15 -2.73 7.66
N THR A 70 4.70 -3.40 6.59
CA THR A 70 5.09 -4.78 6.29
C THR A 70 6.54 -4.86 5.75
N ASP A 71 7.11 -3.78 5.22
CA ASP A 71 8.56 -3.74 4.89
C ASP A 71 9.45 -3.80 6.17
N ILE A 72 8.90 -3.51 7.35
CA ILE A 72 9.61 -3.73 8.63
C ILE A 72 9.79 -5.23 8.92
N GLY A 73 8.88 -6.09 8.46
CA GLY A 73 8.99 -7.55 8.60
C GLY A 73 10.19 -8.13 7.83
N LYS A 74 10.56 -7.51 6.71
CA LYS A 74 11.75 -7.87 5.94
C LYS A 74 13.03 -7.43 6.65
N TYR A 75 13.00 -6.28 7.34
CA TYR A 75 14.12 -5.84 8.17
C TYR A 75 14.33 -6.72 9.42
N GLN A 76 13.25 -7.20 10.05
CA GLN A 76 13.34 -8.13 11.19
C GLN A 76 13.89 -9.50 10.79
N SER A 77 13.51 -10.03 9.62
CA SER A 77 13.97 -11.34 9.15
C SER A 77 15.46 -11.33 8.83
N GLU A 78 15.96 -10.28 8.17
CA GLU A 78 17.40 -10.09 7.92
C GLU A 78 18.20 -9.93 9.22
N CYS A 79 17.68 -9.18 10.20
CA CYS A 79 18.35 -8.97 11.48
C CYS A 79 18.34 -10.24 12.37
N ALA A 80 17.23 -10.99 12.37
CA ALA A 80 17.14 -12.27 13.06
C ALA A 80 18.06 -13.31 12.43
N GLN A 81 18.15 -13.36 11.09
CA GLN A 81 19.08 -14.24 10.38
C GLN A 81 20.54 -13.89 10.67
N ALA A 82 20.90 -12.61 10.69
CA ALA A 82 22.24 -12.15 11.03
C ALA A 82 22.60 -12.46 12.50
N LEU A 83 21.66 -12.28 13.43
CA LEU A 83 21.84 -12.65 14.84
C LEU A 83 22.00 -14.16 15.03
N LEU A 84 21.18 -14.96 14.35
CA LEU A 84 21.28 -16.42 14.38
C LEU A 84 22.62 -16.89 13.81
N LEU A 85 23.05 -16.32 12.68
CA LEU A 85 24.33 -16.65 12.05
C LEU A 85 25.51 -16.31 12.98
N ASN A 86 25.53 -15.09 13.55
CA ASN A 86 26.59 -14.69 14.48
C ASN A 86 26.61 -15.50 15.77
N SER A 87 25.44 -15.86 16.31
CA SER A 87 25.34 -16.72 17.49
C SER A 87 25.92 -18.12 17.22
N LEU A 88 25.65 -18.68 16.05
CA LEU A 88 26.15 -20.00 15.65
C LEU A 88 27.67 -19.98 15.42
N ILE A 89 28.21 -18.91 14.81
CA ILE A 89 29.66 -18.70 14.66
C ILE A 89 30.34 -18.58 16.02
N PHE A 90 29.78 -17.77 16.93
CA PHE A 90 30.30 -17.62 18.29
C PHE A 90 30.27 -18.96 19.05
N TRP A 91 29.22 -19.77 18.87
CA TRP A 91 29.12 -21.10 19.46
C TRP A 91 30.18 -22.08 18.96
N ILE A 92 30.50 -22.05 17.66
CA ILE A 92 31.58 -22.86 17.07
C ILE A 92 32.95 -22.49 17.64
N PHE A 93 33.24 -21.20 17.80
CA PHE A 93 34.50 -20.73 18.39
C PHE A 93 34.60 -20.95 19.91
N SER A 94 33.46 -21.03 20.59
CA SER A 94 33.38 -21.25 22.04
C SER A 94 33.63 -22.72 22.43
N PHE A 95 33.61 -23.65 21.48
CA PHE A 95 34.03 -25.04 21.72
C PHE A 95 35.57 -25.11 21.80
N PRO A 96 36.16 -25.34 22.99
CA PRO A 96 37.59 -25.55 23.08
C PRO A 96 37.91 -26.95 22.55
N LEU A 97 38.85 -27.04 21.61
CA LEU A 97 39.44 -28.29 21.16
C LEU A 97 40.20 -28.99 22.31
#